data_AF-A0A2P6R0S3-F1
#
_entry.id   AF-A0A2P6R0S3-F1
#
_cell.length_a   1.000
_cell.length_b   1.000
_cell.length_c   1.000
_cell.angle_alpha   90.00
_cell.angle_beta   90.00
_cell.angle_gamma   90.00
#
_symmetry.space_group_name_H-M   'P 1'
#
loop_
_entity.id
_entity.type
_entity.pdbx_description
1 polymer ?
#
loop_
_entity_poly.entity_id
_entity_poly.type
_entity_poly.pdbx_seq_one_letter_code
_entity_poly.pdbx_strand_id
1 'polypeptide(L)'
;METFPAIITPFDESQVQAAVICSKKSGIQIRIRSRGHDYEGLSYVSRAPFIIIDLFNLRSIDVDIKNESAWVKSGATLGELYYNIAQKSKVYAFPAGTCPTVGAGGHISGGGVGTIFRKYGLASDNVIDARIVDLNGRILDRKSMGEELFWAIRGGGSSFGVILAWKLRLVPVPPTVTVCDVTKTKEQGATKFLLKWQNIADKLPEDLFLHSVVGSSDNTITVEFGSLFLGRVDKAVQVIQENFPELSLESSHCSEMSWIQSVLDSADCWLLDPRILGDFAEAPAIQLLLQSKIRLGD
;
A
#
# COMPACT_ATOMS: atom_id res chain seq x y z
N MET A 1 6.57 13.92 -34.11
CA MET A 1 7.15 12.59 -33.92
C MET A 1 6.90 12.19 -32.48
N GLU A 2 6.04 11.20 -32.25
CA GLU A 2 5.96 10.55 -30.95
C GLU A 2 7.29 9.84 -30.71
N THR A 3 8.08 10.38 -29.79
CA THR A 3 9.33 9.75 -29.37
C THR A 3 8.99 8.84 -28.20
N PHE A 4 8.99 7.54 -28.44
CA PHE A 4 8.87 6.56 -27.36
C PHE A 4 10.10 6.67 -26.46
N PRO A 5 9.93 6.74 -25.13
CA PRO A 5 11.05 6.90 -24.22
C PRO A 5 11.91 5.63 -24.22
N ALA A 6 13.24 5.79 -24.12
CA ALA A 6 14.10 4.65 -23.80
C ALA A 6 13.81 4.20 -22.36
N ILE A 7 13.71 2.88 -22.17
CA ILE A 7 13.43 2.27 -20.86
C ILE A 7 14.68 1.54 -20.38
N ILE A 8 15.16 1.91 -19.21
CA ILE A 8 16.26 1.26 -18.51
C ILE A 8 15.65 0.43 -17.37
N THR A 9 16.02 -0.84 -17.28
CA THR A 9 15.44 -1.83 -16.36
C THR A 9 16.52 -2.43 -15.45
N PRO A 10 17.00 -1.68 -14.45
CA PRO A 10 18.23 -2.00 -13.72
C PRO A 10 18.14 -3.31 -12.95
N PHE A 11 19.15 -4.17 -13.07
CA PHE A 11 19.30 -5.39 -12.24
C PHE A 11 20.11 -5.14 -10.96
N ASP A 12 20.91 -4.08 -10.96
CA ASP A 12 21.76 -3.67 -9.85
C ASP A 12 21.70 -2.15 -9.64
N GLU A 13 22.18 -1.71 -8.49
CA GLU A 13 22.14 -0.29 -8.10
C GLU A 13 23.13 0.57 -8.89
N SER A 14 24.24 -0.01 -9.37
CA SER A 14 25.22 0.71 -10.18
C SER A 14 24.67 1.09 -11.55
N GLN A 15 23.77 0.29 -12.11
CA GLN A 15 23.02 0.64 -13.32
C GLN A 15 22.09 1.84 -13.10
N VAL A 16 21.53 2.01 -11.89
CA VAL A 16 20.76 3.22 -11.53
C VAL A 16 21.69 4.43 -11.47
N GLN A 17 22.86 4.30 -10.81
CA GLN A 17 23.86 5.38 -10.77
C GLN A 17 24.28 5.79 -12.18
N ALA A 18 24.61 4.82 -13.04
CA ALA A 18 25.00 5.06 -14.43
C ALA A 18 23.89 5.76 -15.22
N ALA A 19 22.64 5.33 -15.07
CA ALA A 19 21.48 5.98 -15.70
C ALA A 19 21.36 7.46 -15.29
N VAL A 20 21.46 7.76 -13.99
CA VAL A 20 21.40 9.14 -13.49
C VAL A 20 22.55 9.99 -14.03
N ILE A 21 23.78 9.48 -14.00
CA ILE A 21 24.98 10.18 -14.48
C ILE A 21 24.88 10.45 -16.00
N CYS A 22 24.51 9.44 -16.78
CA CYS A 22 24.38 9.56 -18.23
C CYS A 22 23.25 10.51 -18.63
N SER A 23 22.09 10.44 -17.98
CA SER A 23 20.98 11.37 -18.24
C SER A 23 21.36 12.82 -17.94
N LYS A 24 22.06 13.05 -16.81
CA LYS A 24 22.57 14.38 -16.46
C LYS A 24 23.56 14.91 -17.51
N LYS A 25 24.51 14.07 -17.95
CA LYS A 25 25.49 14.43 -18.98
C LYS A 25 24.84 14.73 -20.34
N SER A 26 23.76 14.03 -20.67
CA SER A 26 23.04 14.16 -21.94
C SER A 26 21.91 15.20 -21.90
N GLY A 27 21.62 15.82 -20.75
CA GLY A 27 20.52 16.77 -20.61
C GLY A 27 19.12 16.15 -20.79
N ILE A 28 18.97 14.84 -20.58
CA ILE A 28 17.72 14.11 -20.75
C ILE A 28 17.02 13.97 -19.40
N GLN A 29 15.70 14.20 -19.35
CA GLN A 29 14.93 14.05 -18.13
C GLN A 29 14.77 12.58 -17.73
N ILE A 30 14.57 12.34 -16.43
CA ILE A 30 14.34 11.00 -15.89
C ILE A 30 12.91 10.94 -15.35
N ARG A 31 12.19 9.89 -15.70
CA ARG A 31 11.01 9.43 -14.96
C ARG A 31 11.34 8.12 -14.26
N ILE A 32 10.94 8.01 -13.00
CA ILE A 32 11.23 6.83 -12.16
C ILE A 32 9.93 6.06 -12.03
N ARG A 33 9.94 4.79 -12.42
CA ARG A 33 8.79 3.91 -12.29
C ARG A 33 9.12 2.75 -11.36
N SER A 34 8.30 2.60 -10.33
CA SER A 34 8.25 1.39 -9.51
C SER A 34 7.27 0.40 -10.15
N ARG A 35 5.96 0.56 -9.91
CA ARG A 35 4.89 -0.30 -10.48
C ARG A 35 3.80 0.45 -11.24
N GLY A 36 4.03 1.74 -11.54
CA GLY A 36 3.18 2.50 -12.47
C GLY A 36 1.80 2.93 -11.97
N HIS A 37 1.53 2.88 -10.66
CA HIS A 37 0.26 3.34 -10.04
C HIS A 37 0.15 4.87 -9.89
N ASP A 38 0.88 5.64 -10.69
CA ASP A 38 0.74 7.09 -10.69
C ASP A 38 -0.54 7.48 -11.43
N TYR A 39 -1.47 8.16 -10.75
CA TYR A 39 -2.80 8.44 -11.28
C TYR A 39 -2.78 9.34 -12.53
N GLU A 40 -1.72 10.14 -12.69
CA GLU A 40 -1.52 11.05 -13.83
C GLU A 40 -0.45 10.53 -14.79
N GLY A 41 0.02 9.29 -14.59
CA GLY A 41 1.08 8.66 -15.38
C GLY A 41 2.44 9.35 -15.30
N LEU A 42 2.71 10.19 -14.30
CA LEU A 42 3.95 10.97 -14.17
C LEU A 42 5.21 10.11 -14.00
N SER A 43 5.05 8.83 -13.69
CA SER A 43 6.16 7.85 -13.67
C SER A 43 6.60 7.36 -15.05
N TYR A 44 5.81 7.62 -16.11
CA TYR A 44 6.10 7.17 -17.48
C TYR A 44 5.69 8.17 -18.58
N VAL A 45 5.17 9.34 -18.24
CA VAL A 45 4.84 10.43 -19.18
C VAL A 45 5.65 11.69 -18.85
N SER A 46 6.16 12.36 -19.89
CA SER A 46 6.76 13.69 -19.79
C SER A 46 6.50 14.51 -21.05
N ARG A 47 6.49 15.84 -20.91
CA ARG A 47 6.39 16.78 -22.05
C ARG A 47 7.73 17.05 -22.74
N ALA A 48 8.83 16.76 -22.05
CA ALA A 48 10.19 16.91 -22.57
C ALA A 48 10.82 15.54 -22.84
N PRO A 49 11.84 15.45 -23.71
CA PRO A 49 12.57 14.20 -23.94
C PRO A 49 13.05 13.58 -22.63
N PHE A 50 12.75 12.30 -22.43
CA PHE A 50 12.99 11.61 -21.18
C PHE A 50 13.32 10.13 -21.39
N ILE A 51 13.96 9.56 -20.38
CA ILE A 51 14.07 8.11 -20.19
C ILE A 51 13.21 7.67 -19.01
N ILE A 52 12.85 6.38 -18.99
CA ILE A 52 12.25 5.73 -17.84
C ILE A 52 13.32 4.88 -17.16
N ILE A 53 13.54 5.10 -15.87
CA ILE A 53 14.22 4.14 -15.00
C ILE A 53 13.14 3.30 -14.33
N ASP A 54 12.94 2.09 -14.85
CA ASP A 54 11.95 1.14 -14.35
C ASP A 54 12.61 0.17 -13.37
N LEU A 55 12.25 0.30 -12.10
CA LEU A 55 12.86 -0.41 -10.98
C LEU A 55 12.31 -1.83 -10.80
N PHE A 56 11.45 -2.36 -11.69
CA PHE A 56 10.74 -3.63 -11.48
C PHE A 56 11.64 -4.84 -11.15
N ASN A 57 12.90 -4.84 -11.61
CA ASN A 57 13.89 -5.88 -11.33
C ASN A 57 14.51 -5.75 -9.92
N LEU A 58 14.55 -4.53 -9.36
CA LEU A 58 15.01 -4.24 -8.00
C LEU A 58 13.87 -4.44 -6.99
N ARG A 59 13.53 -5.70 -6.73
CA ARG A 59 12.36 -6.09 -5.90
C ARG A 59 12.66 -7.08 -4.77
N SER A 60 13.91 -7.23 -4.38
CA SER A 60 14.27 -8.10 -3.26
C SER A 60 13.70 -7.57 -1.94
N ILE A 61 13.25 -8.49 -1.09
CA ILE A 61 12.71 -8.22 0.24
C ILE A 61 13.41 -9.13 1.23
N ASP A 62 13.97 -8.55 2.29
CA ASP A 62 14.61 -9.27 3.38
C ASP A 62 13.93 -8.89 4.69
N VAL A 63 13.37 -9.89 5.37
CA VAL A 63 12.54 -9.72 6.58
C VAL A 63 13.28 -10.28 7.78
N ASP A 64 13.52 -9.42 8.76
CA ASP A 64 14.16 -9.75 10.02
C ASP A 64 13.19 -9.54 11.18
N ILE A 65 12.51 -10.62 11.56
CA ILE A 65 11.55 -10.61 12.68
C ILE A 65 12.24 -10.36 14.02
N LYS A 66 13.52 -10.74 14.20
CA LYS A 66 14.23 -10.52 15.47
C LYS A 66 14.45 -9.03 15.73
N ASN A 67 14.70 -8.27 14.67
CA ASN A 67 14.86 -6.82 14.72
C ASN A 67 13.60 -6.05 14.30
N GLU A 68 12.46 -6.74 14.15
CA GLU A 68 11.17 -6.16 13.75
C GLU A 68 11.29 -5.23 12.54
N SER A 69 12.06 -5.65 11.53
CA SER A 69 12.35 -4.80 10.38
C SER A 69 12.41 -5.55 9.06
N ALA A 70 12.27 -4.81 7.96
CA ALA A 70 12.44 -5.36 6.62
C ALA A 70 13.16 -4.38 5.70
N TRP A 71 14.11 -4.88 4.91
CA TRP A 71 14.66 -4.15 3.76
C TRP A 71 13.84 -4.50 2.53
N VAL A 72 13.30 -3.47 1.86
CA VAL A 72 12.42 -3.61 0.70
C VAL A 72 12.96 -2.77 -0.44
N LYS A 73 13.39 -3.38 -1.53
CA LYS A 73 13.78 -2.60 -2.72
C LYS A 73 12.55 -1.95 -3.36
N SER A 74 12.72 -0.74 -3.89
CA SER A 74 11.63 0.12 -4.37
C SER A 74 10.83 -0.45 -5.53
N GLY A 75 11.36 -1.42 -6.26
CA GLY A 75 10.65 -2.15 -7.31
C GLY A 75 9.67 -3.18 -6.76
N ALA A 76 9.71 -3.55 -5.48
CA ALA A 76 8.77 -4.50 -4.90
C ALA A 76 7.34 -3.93 -4.86
N THR A 77 6.33 -4.78 -4.98
CA THR A 77 4.94 -4.42 -4.70
C THR A 77 4.62 -4.52 -3.20
N LEU A 78 3.54 -3.87 -2.77
CA LEU A 78 3.01 -4.03 -1.40
C LEU A 78 2.59 -5.48 -1.15
N GLY A 79 1.99 -6.15 -2.14
CA GLY A 79 1.64 -7.58 -2.04
C GLY A 79 2.86 -8.48 -1.83
N GLU A 80 3.96 -8.25 -2.56
CA GLU A 80 5.23 -8.97 -2.35
C GLU A 80 5.74 -8.74 -0.92
N LEU A 81 5.66 -7.51 -0.39
CA LEU A 81 6.04 -7.18 0.99
C LEU A 81 5.20 -7.93 2.01
N TYR A 82 3.86 -7.84 1.92
CA TYR A 82 2.95 -8.47 2.86
C TYR A 82 3.11 -9.99 2.87
N TYR A 83 3.26 -10.60 1.70
CA TYR A 83 3.51 -12.03 1.57
C TYR A 83 4.82 -12.44 2.29
N ASN A 84 5.92 -11.72 2.07
CA ASN A 84 7.20 -12.05 2.71
C ASN A 84 7.16 -11.87 4.23
N ILE A 85 6.43 -10.88 4.76
CA ILE A 85 6.20 -10.73 6.20
C ILE A 85 5.41 -11.93 6.74
N ALA A 86 4.29 -12.27 6.10
CA ALA A 86 3.41 -13.36 6.52
C ALA A 86 4.08 -14.74 6.51
N GLN A 87 5.02 -14.97 5.58
CA GLN A 87 5.84 -16.19 5.56
C GLN A 87 6.78 -16.31 6.76
N LYS A 88 7.13 -15.19 7.41
CA LYS A 88 8.04 -15.16 8.56
C LYS A 88 7.30 -15.03 9.90
N SER A 89 6.14 -14.38 9.93
CA SER A 89 5.35 -14.23 11.15
C SER A 89 3.87 -13.97 10.87
N LYS A 90 3.00 -14.53 11.72
CA LYS A 90 1.55 -14.26 11.71
C LYS A 90 1.15 -13.07 12.60
N VAL A 91 2.09 -12.48 13.34
CA VAL A 91 1.84 -11.43 14.35
C VAL A 91 2.60 -10.13 14.08
N TYR A 92 3.17 -9.98 12.87
CA TYR A 92 3.74 -8.72 12.39
C TYR A 92 3.10 -8.31 11.06
N ALA A 93 3.01 -7.01 10.86
CA ALA A 93 2.43 -6.38 9.69
C ALA A 93 3.26 -5.15 9.26
N PHE A 94 2.83 -4.48 8.19
CA PHE A 94 3.34 -3.17 7.81
C PHE A 94 2.17 -2.26 7.37
N PRO A 95 2.05 -1.03 7.90
CA PRO A 95 0.90 -0.14 7.65
C PRO A 95 1.03 0.58 6.30
N ALA A 96 0.61 -0.09 5.22
CA ALA A 96 0.57 0.48 3.88
C ALA A 96 -0.76 0.15 3.17
N GLY A 97 -0.92 0.60 1.93
CA GLY A 97 -2.14 0.49 1.15
C GLY A 97 -2.62 -0.94 0.88
N THR A 98 -3.90 -1.06 0.54
CA THR A 98 -4.58 -2.34 0.31
C THR A 98 -4.30 -2.92 -1.08
N CYS A 99 -4.08 -2.07 -2.09
CA CYS A 99 -3.86 -2.49 -3.48
C CYS A 99 -2.52 -3.25 -3.64
N PRO A 100 -2.50 -4.57 -3.88
CA PRO A 100 -1.28 -5.36 -3.79
C PRO A 100 -0.27 -5.13 -4.92
N THR A 101 -0.72 -4.58 -6.05
CA THR A 101 0.11 -4.28 -7.22
C THR A 101 0.79 -2.91 -7.13
N VAL A 102 0.43 -2.09 -6.15
CA VAL A 102 1.08 -0.79 -5.88
C VAL A 102 2.55 -1.03 -5.51
N GLY A 103 3.43 -0.19 -6.04
CA GLY A 103 4.86 -0.27 -5.81
C GLY A 103 5.30 0.43 -4.52
N ALA A 104 6.13 -0.24 -3.71
CA ALA A 104 6.64 0.29 -2.46
C ALA A 104 7.40 1.62 -2.64
N GLY A 105 8.14 1.77 -3.75
CA GLY A 105 8.91 2.97 -4.06
C GLY A 105 8.08 4.26 -4.01
N GLY A 106 7.02 4.34 -4.84
CA GLY A 106 6.17 5.53 -4.91
C GLY A 106 5.17 5.64 -3.77
N HIS A 107 4.65 4.51 -3.27
CA HIS A 107 3.66 4.52 -2.19
C HIS A 107 4.24 5.07 -0.88
N ILE A 108 5.42 4.59 -0.48
CA ILE A 108 6.08 5.02 0.76
C ILE A 108 6.59 6.46 0.61
N SER A 109 7.12 6.83 -0.56
CA SER A 109 7.63 8.20 -0.75
C SER A 109 6.53 9.26 -0.75
N GLY A 110 5.29 8.89 -1.09
CA GLY A 110 4.09 9.74 -0.99
C GLY A 110 3.36 9.67 0.35
N GLY A 111 3.89 8.95 1.35
CA GLY A 111 3.25 8.75 2.65
C GLY A 111 2.73 7.33 2.83
N GLY A 112 1.66 6.99 2.11
CA GLY A 112 1.08 5.64 2.07
C GLY A 112 0.07 5.39 3.19
N VAL A 113 -1.22 5.45 2.85
CA VAL A 113 -2.35 5.20 3.76
C VAL A 113 -2.84 3.76 3.58
N GLY A 114 -3.19 3.11 4.69
CA GLY A 114 -3.67 1.73 4.74
C GLY A 114 -4.76 1.50 5.78
N THR A 115 -5.22 0.27 5.96
CA THR A 115 -6.32 -0.06 6.89
C THR A 115 -5.93 -0.04 8.36
N ILE A 116 -4.64 -0.07 8.69
CA ILE A 116 -4.14 -0.03 10.08
C ILE A 116 -3.45 1.32 10.41
N PHE A 117 -3.67 2.36 9.57
CA PHE A 117 -3.01 3.65 9.73
C PHE A 117 -3.46 4.42 10.98
N ARG A 118 -4.69 4.20 11.46
CA ARG A 118 -5.20 4.88 12.68
C ARG A 118 -4.40 4.49 13.91
N LYS A 119 -3.83 3.28 13.94
CA LYS A 119 -2.99 2.79 15.03
C LYS A 119 -1.50 3.06 14.81
N TYR A 120 -1.02 2.90 13.58
CA TYR A 120 0.42 2.87 13.28
C TYR A 120 0.93 4.03 12.43
N GLY A 121 0.06 4.95 12.02
CA GLY A 121 0.41 6.03 11.10
C GLY A 121 0.59 5.53 9.66
N LEU A 122 1.23 6.36 8.85
CA LEU A 122 1.48 6.09 7.43
C LEU A 122 2.62 5.07 7.24
N ALA A 123 2.75 4.55 6.02
CA ALA A 123 3.90 3.72 5.64
C ALA A 123 5.22 4.48 5.84
N SER A 124 5.24 5.77 5.50
CA SER A 124 6.39 6.69 5.67
C SER A 124 6.78 6.93 7.13
N ASP A 125 5.82 6.90 8.05
CA ASP A 125 6.07 7.07 9.49
C ASP A 125 6.84 5.88 10.08
N ASN A 126 6.76 4.73 9.39
CA ASN A 126 7.38 3.47 9.78
C ASN A 126 8.69 3.18 9.02
N VAL A 127 9.27 4.17 8.35
CA VAL A 127 10.59 4.06 7.71
C VAL A 127 11.68 4.44 8.71
N ILE A 128 12.68 3.57 8.89
CA ILE A 128 13.80 3.77 9.82
C ILE A 128 15.14 4.05 9.12
N ASP A 129 15.28 3.66 7.85
CA ASP A 129 16.42 3.95 6.97
C ASP A 129 15.98 3.86 5.49
N ALA A 130 16.79 4.35 4.57
CA ALA A 130 16.55 4.27 3.13
C ALA A 130 17.86 4.29 2.36
N ARG A 131 17.86 3.76 1.14
CA ARG A 131 18.96 3.91 0.17
C ARG A 131 18.48 4.70 -1.03
N ILE A 132 19.20 5.75 -1.41
CA ILE A 132 18.82 6.65 -2.50
C ILE A 132 20.02 6.97 -3.40
N VAL A 133 19.79 7.09 -4.70
CA VAL A 133 20.74 7.68 -5.65
C VAL A 133 20.43 9.17 -5.80
N ASP A 134 21.41 10.01 -5.46
CA ASP A 134 21.30 11.46 -5.64
C ASP A 134 21.60 11.91 -7.09
N LEU A 135 21.46 13.21 -7.35
CA LEU A 135 21.72 13.83 -8.66
C LEU A 135 23.19 13.77 -9.13
N ASN A 136 24.12 13.30 -8.30
CA ASN A 136 25.51 13.05 -8.67
C ASN A 136 25.80 11.56 -8.84
N GLY A 137 24.78 10.70 -8.77
CA GLY A 137 24.92 9.27 -8.86
C GLY A 137 25.53 8.64 -7.61
N ARG A 138 25.54 9.32 -6.46
CA ARG A 138 26.02 8.74 -5.19
C ARG A 138 24.90 7.95 -4.53
N ILE A 139 25.21 6.77 -3.99
CA ILE A 139 24.28 6.03 -3.14
C ILE A 139 24.44 6.52 -1.71
N LEU A 140 23.35 6.99 -1.12
CA LEU A 140 23.29 7.50 0.24
C LEU A 140 22.34 6.62 1.06
N ASP A 141 22.76 6.29 2.28
CA ASP A 141 21.90 5.81 3.36
C ASP A 141 21.39 6.97 4.22
N ARG A 142 20.58 6.72 5.26
CA ARG A 142 20.07 7.79 6.14
C ARG A 142 21.19 8.67 6.69
N LYS A 143 22.28 8.06 7.16
CA LYS A 143 23.41 8.77 7.77
C LYS A 143 24.09 9.72 6.78
N SER A 144 24.33 9.25 5.56
CA SER A 144 25.04 10.01 4.52
C SER A 144 24.14 10.97 3.75
N MET A 145 22.82 10.74 3.69
CA MET A 145 21.86 11.69 3.12
C MET A 145 21.50 12.83 4.06
N GLY A 146 21.63 12.61 5.37
CA GLY A 146 21.25 13.57 6.41
C GLY A 146 19.75 13.56 6.71
N GLU A 147 19.39 14.10 7.87
CA GLU A 147 18.00 14.01 8.37
C GLU A 147 16.99 14.84 7.55
N GLU A 148 17.41 15.95 6.94
CA GLU A 148 16.54 16.78 6.11
C GLU A 148 16.07 16.05 4.85
N LEU A 149 17.00 15.39 4.14
CA LEU A 149 16.66 14.59 2.97
C LEU A 149 15.90 13.33 3.37
N PHE A 150 16.27 12.70 4.49
CA PHE A 150 15.55 11.55 5.03
C PHE A 150 14.10 11.90 5.45
N TRP A 151 13.86 13.10 5.96
CA TRP A 151 12.51 13.62 6.20
C TRP A 151 11.77 13.84 4.87
N ALA A 152 12.40 14.52 3.90
CA ALA A 152 11.76 14.90 2.65
C ALA A 152 11.28 13.70 1.82
N ILE A 153 12.04 12.61 1.78
CA ILE A 153 11.66 11.41 1.03
C ILE A 153 10.50 10.62 1.66
N ARG A 154 10.11 10.91 2.90
CA ARG A 154 9.05 10.21 3.64
C ARG A 154 7.72 10.98 3.59
N GLY A 155 7.29 11.34 2.38
CA GLY A 155 6.03 12.06 2.12
C GLY A 155 6.12 13.08 0.99
N GLY A 156 7.32 13.50 0.58
CA GLY A 156 7.54 14.50 -0.46
C GLY A 156 7.48 13.97 -1.90
N GLY A 157 7.15 12.70 -2.13
CA GLY A 157 6.94 12.13 -3.46
C GLY A 157 8.24 11.79 -4.20
N SER A 158 8.30 12.11 -5.50
CA SER A 158 9.36 11.63 -6.42
C SER A 158 10.49 12.63 -6.71
N SER A 159 10.56 13.74 -5.97
CA SER A 159 11.41 14.90 -6.33
C SER A 159 12.87 14.83 -5.91
N PHE A 160 13.26 13.85 -5.08
CA PHE A 160 14.49 13.94 -4.28
C PHE A 160 15.62 12.98 -4.71
N GLY A 161 15.41 12.19 -5.76
CA GLY A 161 16.38 11.21 -6.28
C GLY A 161 15.72 9.87 -6.57
N VAL A 162 16.54 8.85 -6.88
CA VAL A 162 16.05 7.48 -7.14
C VAL A 162 16.17 6.66 -5.87
N ILE A 163 15.06 6.48 -5.16
CA ILE A 163 15.04 5.63 -3.96
C ILE A 163 15.20 4.18 -4.40
N LEU A 164 16.25 3.52 -3.93
CA LEU A 164 16.60 2.13 -4.23
C LEU A 164 15.91 1.15 -3.29
N ALA A 165 15.87 1.47 -2.00
CA ALA A 165 15.30 0.61 -0.98
C ALA A 165 14.87 1.37 0.27
N TRP A 166 13.93 0.79 1.00
CA TRP A 166 13.46 1.25 2.30
C TRP A 166 13.81 0.23 3.38
N LYS A 167 14.24 0.71 4.55
CA LYS A 167 14.25 -0.10 5.77
C LYS A 167 13.03 0.27 6.59
N LEU A 168 12.16 -0.70 6.79
CA LEU A 168 10.85 -0.55 7.41
C LEU A 168 10.87 -1.11 8.82
N ARG A 169 10.17 -0.47 9.74
CA ARG A 169 9.78 -1.04 11.03
C ARG A 169 8.49 -1.82 10.85
N LEU A 170 8.50 -3.09 11.22
CA LEU A 170 7.32 -3.93 11.27
C LEU A 170 6.54 -3.64 12.55
N VAL A 171 5.22 -3.74 12.47
CA VAL A 171 4.33 -3.42 13.59
C VAL A 171 3.63 -4.69 14.08
N PRO A 172 3.41 -4.85 15.40
CA PRO A 172 2.74 -6.03 15.92
C PRO A 172 1.26 -6.03 15.53
N VAL A 173 0.69 -7.19 15.27
CA VAL A 173 -0.75 -7.38 15.08
C VAL A 173 -1.21 -8.62 15.85
N PRO A 174 -2.46 -8.65 16.35
CA PRO A 174 -2.98 -9.87 16.96
C PRO A 174 -3.02 -11.01 15.93
N PRO A 175 -2.91 -12.28 16.38
CA PRO A 175 -3.00 -13.43 15.50
C PRO A 175 -4.37 -13.55 14.81
N THR A 176 -5.40 -12.90 15.37
CA THR A 176 -6.74 -12.78 14.81
C THR A 176 -7.16 -11.32 14.76
N VAL A 177 -7.59 -10.89 13.59
CA VAL A 177 -8.28 -9.61 13.31
C VAL A 177 -9.71 -9.91 12.87
N THR A 178 -10.57 -8.90 12.89
CA THR A 178 -11.95 -9.02 12.42
C THR A 178 -12.19 -8.03 11.28
N VAL A 179 -12.73 -8.52 10.17
CA VAL A 179 -13.29 -7.68 9.10
C VAL A 179 -14.80 -7.76 9.17
N CYS A 180 -15.49 -6.64 9.01
CA CYS A 180 -16.95 -6.63 8.93
C CYS A 180 -17.43 -5.63 7.89
N ASP A 181 -18.51 -5.96 7.18
CA ASP A 181 -19.07 -5.14 6.12
C ASP A 181 -20.59 -5.09 6.19
N VAL A 182 -21.16 -3.88 6.05
CA VAL A 182 -22.61 -3.66 5.99
C VAL A 182 -22.93 -2.64 4.91
N THR A 183 -23.83 -3.00 4.01
CA THR A 183 -24.31 -2.10 2.93
C THR A 183 -25.69 -1.55 3.26
N LYS A 184 -25.87 -0.24 3.07
CA LYS A 184 -27.17 0.44 3.16
C LYS A 184 -27.53 1.04 1.80
N THR A 185 -28.78 0.85 1.36
CA THR A 185 -29.30 1.52 0.16
C THR A 185 -29.86 2.90 0.50
N LYS A 186 -30.08 3.72 -0.53
CA LYS A 186 -30.78 5.00 -0.41
C LYS A 186 -32.13 4.86 0.29
N GLU A 187 -32.89 3.83 -0.04
CA GLU A 187 -34.22 3.54 0.52
C GLU A 187 -34.15 3.21 2.01
N GLN A 188 -33.05 2.60 2.45
CA GLN A 188 -32.75 2.34 3.86
C GLN A 188 -32.22 3.57 4.60
N GLY A 189 -32.09 4.71 3.93
CA GLY A 189 -31.63 5.96 4.53
C GLY A 189 -30.10 6.11 4.61
N ALA A 190 -29.35 5.50 3.68
CA ALA A 190 -27.88 5.52 3.64
C ALA A 190 -27.22 6.88 3.93
N THR A 191 -27.82 8.00 3.49
CA THR A 191 -27.31 9.36 3.77
C THR A 191 -27.19 9.67 5.27
N LYS A 192 -28.12 9.17 6.10
CA LYS A 192 -28.06 9.37 7.56
C LYS A 192 -26.90 8.61 8.18
N PHE A 193 -26.64 7.39 7.70
CA PHE A 193 -25.50 6.58 8.12
C PHE A 193 -24.18 7.23 7.72
N LEU A 194 -24.08 7.74 6.49
CA LEU A 194 -22.89 8.42 6.03
C LEU A 194 -22.59 9.68 6.85
N LEU A 195 -23.62 10.48 7.17
CA LEU A 195 -23.47 11.65 8.03
C LEU A 195 -23.03 11.26 9.45
N LYS A 196 -23.59 10.18 10.02
CA LYS A 196 -23.17 9.68 11.32
C LYS A 196 -21.71 9.22 11.29
N TRP A 197 -21.32 8.43 10.28
CA TRP A 197 -19.95 7.98 10.05
C TRP A 197 -18.95 9.14 10.01
N GLN A 198 -19.25 10.20 9.25
CA GLN A 198 -18.41 11.41 9.18
C GLN A 198 -18.14 12.06 10.55
N ASN A 199 -19.07 11.93 11.49
CA ASN A 199 -18.97 12.55 12.82
C ASN A 199 -18.25 11.69 13.86
N ILE A 200 -18.07 10.39 13.60
CA ILE A 200 -17.56 9.42 14.58
C ILE A 200 -16.29 8.69 14.15
N ALA A 201 -16.05 8.51 12.84
CA ALA A 201 -15.04 7.57 12.35
C ALA A 201 -13.61 7.93 12.80
N ASP A 202 -13.32 9.23 12.93
CA ASP A 202 -12.03 9.74 13.42
C ASP A 202 -11.84 9.58 14.93
N LYS A 203 -12.93 9.40 15.69
CA LYS A 203 -12.95 9.32 17.17
C LYS A 203 -13.02 7.89 17.71
N LEU A 204 -13.22 6.90 16.84
CA LEU A 204 -13.22 5.49 17.23
C LEU A 204 -11.88 5.07 17.84
N PRO A 205 -11.82 4.00 18.65
CA PRO A 205 -10.56 3.46 19.15
C PRO A 205 -9.57 3.20 18.01
N GLU A 206 -8.27 3.42 18.24
CA GLU A 206 -7.22 3.31 17.20
C GLU A 206 -7.15 1.92 16.55
N ASP A 207 -7.58 0.87 17.26
CA ASP A 207 -7.69 -0.50 16.78
C ASP A 207 -8.77 -0.72 15.72
N LEU A 208 -9.71 0.22 15.57
CA LEU A 208 -10.80 0.15 14.61
C LEU A 208 -10.59 1.13 13.46
N PHE A 209 -10.49 0.60 12.25
CA PHE A 209 -10.63 1.37 11.02
C PHE A 209 -12.02 1.10 10.44
N LEU A 210 -12.80 2.17 10.26
CA LEU A 210 -14.13 2.13 9.66
C LEU A 210 -14.15 3.06 8.45
N HIS A 211 -14.35 2.52 7.26
CA HIS A 211 -14.43 3.28 6.02
C HIS A 211 -15.84 3.20 5.42
N SER A 212 -16.12 4.09 4.48
CA SER A 212 -17.35 4.06 3.71
C SER A 212 -17.06 4.17 2.21
N VAL A 213 -17.70 3.33 1.39
CA VAL A 213 -17.64 3.40 -0.07
C VAL A 213 -19.03 3.73 -0.60
N VAL A 214 -19.15 4.82 -1.36
CA VAL A 214 -20.39 5.19 -2.04
C VAL A 214 -20.35 4.61 -3.45
N GLY A 215 -21.35 3.78 -3.75
CA GLY A 215 -21.47 3.10 -5.04
C GLY A 215 -22.86 3.24 -5.64
N SER A 216 -23.06 2.54 -6.74
CA SER A 216 -24.36 2.35 -7.38
C SER A 216 -24.50 0.88 -7.74
N SER A 217 -25.63 0.28 -7.37
CA SER A 217 -26.00 -1.09 -7.69
C SER A 217 -27.47 -1.09 -8.08
N ASP A 218 -27.83 -1.76 -9.18
CA ASP A 218 -29.21 -1.84 -9.68
C ASP A 218 -29.94 -0.48 -9.77
N ASN A 219 -29.23 0.57 -10.21
CA ASN A 219 -29.70 1.96 -10.27
C ASN A 219 -30.10 2.59 -8.92
N THR A 220 -29.76 1.99 -7.79
CA THR A 220 -29.85 2.62 -6.46
C THR A 220 -28.46 2.97 -5.94
N ILE A 221 -28.39 4.06 -5.17
CA ILE A 221 -27.18 4.47 -4.47
C ILE A 221 -27.01 3.53 -3.27
N THR A 222 -25.82 2.96 -3.15
CA THR A 222 -25.41 2.14 -2.00
C THR A 222 -24.29 2.84 -1.25
N VAL A 223 -24.28 2.66 0.07
CA VAL A 223 -23.15 3.02 0.92
C VAL A 223 -22.76 1.78 1.70
N GLU A 224 -21.57 1.27 1.38
CA GLU A 224 -20.92 0.18 2.10
C GLU A 224 -20.14 0.76 3.26
N PHE A 225 -20.26 0.16 4.44
CA PHE A 225 -19.49 0.46 5.63
C PHE A 225 -18.65 -0.76 5.97
N GLY A 226 -17.37 -0.71 5.60
CA GLY A 226 -16.43 -1.77 5.87
C GLY A 226 -15.46 -1.43 6.98
N SER A 227 -15.01 -2.44 7.72
CA SER A 227 -14.14 -2.23 8.87
C SER A 227 -13.06 -3.29 9.01
N LEU A 228 -11.91 -2.86 9.54
CA LEU A 228 -10.87 -3.73 10.06
C LEU A 228 -10.68 -3.41 11.54
N PHE A 229 -10.85 -4.42 12.40
CA PHE A 229 -10.58 -4.33 13.82
C PHE A 229 -9.40 -5.22 14.21
N LEU A 230 -8.42 -4.65 14.91
CA LEU A 230 -7.26 -5.39 15.45
C LEU A 230 -7.64 -6.14 16.73
N GLY A 231 -8.54 -7.11 16.58
CA GLY A 231 -8.99 -7.99 17.65
C GLY A 231 -10.07 -8.96 17.20
N ARG A 232 -10.72 -9.58 18.18
CA ARG A 232 -11.78 -10.59 18.03
C ARG A 232 -13.14 -9.95 17.77
N VAL A 233 -14.07 -10.74 17.22
CA VAL A 233 -15.37 -10.25 16.71
C VAL A 233 -16.28 -9.69 17.81
N ASP A 234 -16.23 -10.28 19.01
CA ASP A 234 -17.00 -9.83 20.18
C ASP A 234 -16.71 -8.37 20.52
N LYS A 235 -15.42 -8.01 20.56
CA LYS A 235 -14.97 -6.64 20.82
C LYS A 235 -15.25 -5.71 19.64
N ALA A 236 -15.07 -6.18 18.40
CA ALA A 236 -15.36 -5.38 17.21
C ALA A 236 -16.83 -4.93 17.19
N VAL A 237 -17.76 -5.89 17.38
CA VAL A 237 -19.20 -5.64 17.45
C VAL A 237 -19.53 -4.72 18.62
N GLN A 238 -18.94 -4.95 19.80
CA GLN A 238 -19.16 -4.10 20.97
C GLN A 238 -18.77 -2.63 20.70
N VAL A 239 -17.57 -2.39 20.16
CA VAL A 239 -17.09 -1.02 19.88
C VAL A 239 -18.00 -0.31 18.89
N ILE A 240 -18.43 -1.00 17.83
CA ILE A 240 -19.35 -0.43 16.85
C ILE A 240 -20.73 -0.19 17.48
N GLN A 241 -21.23 -1.08 18.32
CA GLN A 241 -22.52 -0.91 18.98
C GLN A 241 -22.52 0.26 19.97
N GLU A 242 -21.42 0.51 20.68
CA GLU A 242 -21.29 1.63 21.61
C GLU A 242 -21.25 2.99 20.91
N ASN A 243 -20.69 3.06 19.70
CA ASN A 243 -20.41 4.32 19.00
C ASN A 243 -21.34 4.58 17.79
N PHE A 244 -21.83 3.51 17.17
CA PHE A 244 -22.66 3.51 15.96
C PHE A 244 -23.75 2.41 16.00
N PRO A 245 -24.58 2.35 17.06
CA PRO A 245 -25.60 1.31 17.24
C PRO A 245 -26.60 1.25 16.08
N GLU A 246 -26.86 2.39 15.42
CA GLU A 246 -27.80 2.49 14.32
C GLU A 246 -27.37 1.62 13.13
N LEU A 247 -26.06 1.38 12.93
CA LEU A 247 -25.53 0.55 11.84
C LEU A 247 -26.08 -0.89 11.91
N SER A 248 -26.43 -1.35 13.12
CA SER A 248 -26.92 -2.71 13.42
C SER A 248 -25.96 -3.77 12.92
N LEU A 249 -24.69 -3.62 13.27
CA LEU A 249 -23.65 -4.58 12.97
C LEU A 249 -23.78 -5.79 13.92
N GLU A 250 -23.80 -6.99 13.36
CA GLU A 250 -23.94 -8.25 14.08
C GLU A 250 -22.74 -9.13 13.75
N SER A 251 -22.43 -10.14 14.57
CA SER A 251 -21.31 -11.06 14.32
C SER A 251 -21.45 -11.82 12.99
N SER A 252 -22.67 -11.97 12.46
CA SER A 252 -22.95 -12.57 11.15
C SER A 252 -22.43 -11.73 9.98
N HIS A 253 -22.22 -10.42 10.17
CA HIS A 253 -21.62 -9.51 9.19
C HIS A 253 -20.08 -9.48 9.26
N CYS A 254 -19.48 -10.29 10.13
CA CYS A 254 -18.05 -10.25 10.44
C CYS A 254 -17.37 -11.58 10.17
N SER A 255 -16.09 -11.51 9.81
CA SER A 255 -15.20 -12.67 9.65
C SER A 255 -13.91 -12.46 10.45
N GLU A 256 -13.58 -13.44 11.29
CA GLU A 256 -12.29 -13.49 11.98
C GLU A 256 -11.25 -14.18 11.10
N MET A 257 -10.08 -13.57 10.97
CA MET A 257 -9.01 -14.07 10.10
C MET A 257 -7.64 -13.56 10.57
N SER A 258 -6.56 -14.02 9.94
CA SER A 258 -5.24 -13.41 10.11
C SER A 258 -5.14 -12.07 9.40
N TRP A 259 -4.20 -11.21 9.82
CA TRP A 259 -4.01 -9.91 9.16
C TRP A 259 -3.75 -10.03 7.65
N ILE A 260 -2.94 -10.99 7.20
CA ILE A 260 -2.67 -11.19 5.77
C ILE A 260 -3.93 -11.60 5.00
N GLN A 261 -4.82 -12.38 5.61
CA GLN A 261 -6.11 -12.71 5.00
C GLN A 261 -7.00 -11.46 4.87
N SER A 262 -6.98 -10.56 5.86
CA SER A 262 -7.73 -9.30 5.77
C SER A 262 -7.24 -8.38 4.66
N VAL A 263 -5.93 -8.40 4.37
CA VAL A 263 -5.35 -7.68 3.22
C VAL A 263 -5.87 -8.24 1.90
N LEU A 264 -6.00 -9.57 1.79
CA LEU A 264 -6.53 -10.22 0.60
C LEU A 264 -8.02 -9.91 0.39
N ASP A 265 -8.79 -9.97 1.47
CA ASP A 265 -10.21 -9.64 1.49
C ASP A 265 -10.45 -8.18 1.06
N SER A 266 -9.69 -7.24 1.62
CA SER A 266 -9.72 -5.83 1.21
C SER A 266 -9.23 -5.57 -0.22
N ALA A 267 -8.36 -6.43 -0.77
CA ALA A 267 -7.83 -6.29 -2.12
C ALA A 267 -8.83 -6.78 -3.20
N ASP A 268 -9.64 -7.78 -2.87
CA ASP A 268 -10.71 -8.29 -3.75
C ASP A 268 -11.74 -7.19 -4.06
N CYS A 269 -11.97 -6.25 -3.13
CA CYS A 269 -12.83 -5.07 -3.34
C CYS A 269 -12.36 -4.15 -4.49
N TRP A 270 -11.07 -4.17 -4.85
CA TRP A 270 -10.52 -3.33 -5.93
C TRP A 270 -10.11 -4.09 -7.20
N LEU A 271 -9.74 -5.37 -7.06
CA LEU A 271 -9.21 -6.19 -8.16
C LEU A 271 -10.27 -6.94 -8.96
N LEU A 272 -11.47 -7.16 -8.41
CA LEU A 272 -12.53 -7.96 -9.04
C LEU A 272 -13.57 -7.16 -9.82
N ASP A 273 -13.27 -5.93 -10.28
CA ASP A 273 -14.07 -5.33 -11.36
C ASP A 273 -13.77 -6.10 -12.67
N PRO A 274 -14.74 -6.87 -13.23
CA PRO A 274 -14.52 -7.65 -14.44
C PRO A 274 -14.19 -6.79 -15.65
N ARG A 275 -14.42 -5.47 -15.60
CA ARG A 275 -14.06 -4.50 -16.65
C ARG A 275 -12.56 -4.17 -16.67
N ILE A 276 -11.85 -4.43 -15.57
CA ILE A 276 -10.41 -4.16 -15.43
C ILE A 276 -9.58 -5.45 -15.63
N LEU A 277 -10.19 -6.62 -15.44
CA LEU A 277 -9.54 -7.94 -15.44
C LEU A 277 -9.07 -8.47 -16.80
N GLY A 278 -9.29 -7.74 -17.91
CA GLY A 278 -8.93 -8.20 -19.25
C GLY A 278 -7.47 -8.62 -19.42
N ASP A 279 -6.54 -8.02 -18.66
CA ASP A 279 -5.09 -8.23 -18.82
C ASP A 279 -4.31 -8.56 -17.52
N PHE A 280 -4.95 -8.63 -16.34
CA PHE A 280 -4.23 -8.71 -15.06
C PHE A 280 -4.23 -10.08 -14.36
N ALA A 281 -4.95 -11.08 -14.89
CA ALA A 281 -4.99 -12.43 -14.33
C ALA A 281 -3.62 -13.15 -14.30
N GLU A 282 -2.63 -12.67 -15.04
CA GLU A 282 -1.27 -13.22 -15.10
C GLU A 282 -0.26 -12.47 -14.21
N ALA A 283 -0.67 -11.45 -13.44
CA ALA A 283 0.26 -10.70 -12.60
C ALA A 283 0.84 -11.60 -11.47
N PRO A 284 2.17 -11.81 -11.39
CA PRO A 284 2.78 -12.73 -10.42
C PRO A 284 2.44 -12.42 -8.96
N ALA A 285 2.20 -11.15 -8.61
CA ALA A 285 1.78 -10.76 -7.26
C ALA A 285 0.36 -11.27 -6.92
N ILE A 286 -0.58 -11.19 -7.86
CA ILE A 286 -1.94 -11.73 -7.69
C ILE A 286 -1.87 -13.26 -7.61
N GLN A 287 -1.03 -13.90 -8.43
CA GLN A 287 -0.88 -15.36 -8.39
C GLN A 287 -0.18 -15.85 -7.11
N LEU A 288 0.79 -15.11 -6.57
CA LEU A 288 1.41 -15.38 -5.27
C LEU A 288 0.42 -15.20 -4.11
N LEU A 289 -0.45 -14.19 -4.19
CA LEU A 289 -1.50 -13.92 -3.21
C LEU A 289 -2.62 -14.96 -3.27
N LEU A 290 -3.04 -15.39 -4.47
CA LEU A 290 -3.96 -16.51 -4.66
C LEU A 290 -3.35 -17.84 -4.18
N GLN A 291 -2.06 -18.10 -4.44
CA GLN A 291 -1.34 -19.24 -3.86
C GLN A 291 -1.26 -19.17 -2.32
N SER A 292 -1.26 -17.97 -1.74
CA SER A 292 -1.31 -17.79 -0.29
C SER A 292 -2.69 -18.09 0.31
N LYS A 293 -3.80 -17.78 -0.39
CA LYS A 293 -5.15 -18.26 0.00
C LYS A 293 -5.20 -19.79 0.05
N ILE A 294 -4.51 -20.47 -0.87
CA ILE A 294 -4.45 -21.93 -0.93
C ILE A 294 -3.56 -22.51 0.18
N ARG A 295 -2.39 -21.90 0.49
CA ARG A 295 -1.43 -22.46 1.46
C ARG A 295 -1.67 -22.05 2.92
N LEU A 296 -2.43 -20.98 3.17
CA LEU A 296 -2.76 -20.49 4.52
C LEU A 296 -4.17 -20.91 4.96
N GLY A 297 -4.89 -21.67 4.12
CA GLY A 297 -6.19 -22.27 4.40
C GLY A 297 -6.14 -23.63 5.11
N ASP A 298 -4.94 -24.13 5.44
CA ASP A 298 -4.70 -25.36 6.21
C ASP A 298 -4.15 -25.06 7.61
#